data_AF-A0A1M7NC29-F1
#
_entry.id   AF-A0A1M7NC29-F1
#
_cell.length_a   1.000
_cell.length_b   1.000
_cell.length_c   1.000
_cell.angle_alpha   90.00
_cell.angle_beta   90.00
_cell.angle_gamma   90.00
#
_symmetry.space_group_name_H-M   'P 1'
#
loop_
_entity.id
_entity.type
_entity.pdbx_description
1 polymer ?
#
loop_
_entity_poly.entity_id
_entity_poly.type
_entity_poly.pdbx_seq_one_letter_code
_entity_poly.pdbx_strand_id
1 'polypeptide(L)'
;MKKYYVVDKDSEVAKAYSAWKKEQYEINSTFKELAKECEIETKEYYPVVDRLWIVPTKKDREKFKDEMKKSCDGEFKKSSATSKAWVAKCKERDIKDLCRPHLMFFFSNTGRCYESMSEVNGTFYATYESKCDFECFNDAFKEIKASEYYKALEDAGAM
;
A
#
# COMPACT_ATOMS: atom_id res chain seq x y z
N MET A 1 16.26 18.57 -0.37
CA MET A 1 16.92 17.98 -1.55
C MET A 1 16.12 16.77 -2.00
N LYS A 2 15.87 16.60 -3.30
CA LYS A 2 15.20 15.43 -3.87
C LYS A 2 16.15 14.72 -4.83
N LYS A 3 16.33 13.42 -4.66
CA LYS A 3 17.15 12.55 -5.52
C LYS A 3 16.30 11.47 -6.15
N TYR A 4 16.76 10.98 -7.29
CA TYR A 4 16.08 10.01 -8.15
C TYR A 4 17.00 8.81 -8.37
N TYR A 5 16.43 7.62 -8.40
CA TYR A 5 17.21 6.38 -8.48
C TYR A 5 16.58 5.39 -9.44
N VAL A 6 17.43 4.64 -10.14
CA VAL A 6 17.08 3.29 -10.61
C VAL A 6 17.45 2.31 -9.52
N VAL A 7 16.54 1.40 -9.20
CA VAL A 7 16.74 0.36 -8.20
C VAL A 7 17.00 -0.96 -8.91
N ASP A 8 18.03 -1.68 -8.48
CA ASP A 8 18.31 -3.03 -8.98
C ASP A 8 17.11 -3.95 -8.72
N LYS A 9 16.58 -4.55 -9.80
CA LYS A 9 15.40 -5.42 -9.77
C LYS A 9 15.62 -6.68 -8.93
N ASP A 10 16.87 -7.13 -8.80
CA ASP A 10 17.20 -8.37 -8.08
C ASP A 10 17.48 -8.10 -6.59
N SER A 11 17.41 -6.84 -6.16
CA SER A 11 17.56 -6.42 -4.78
C SER A 11 16.36 -6.80 -3.90
N GLU A 12 16.61 -6.93 -2.60
CA GLU A 12 15.55 -7.23 -1.62
C GLU A 12 14.48 -6.14 -1.55
N VAL A 13 14.85 -4.86 -1.77
CA VAL A 13 13.89 -3.76 -1.78
C VAL A 13 12.93 -3.84 -2.98
N ALA A 14 13.44 -4.22 -4.17
CA ALA A 14 12.60 -4.41 -5.35
C ALA A 14 11.64 -5.60 -5.16
N LYS A 15 12.14 -6.74 -4.67
CA LYS A 15 11.32 -7.92 -4.35
C LYS A 15 10.24 -7.61 -3.31
N ALA A 16 10.59 -6.91 -2.23
CA ALA A 16 9.64 -6.50 -1.20
C ALA A 16 8.57 -5.56 -1.77
N TYR A 17 8.94 -4.63 -2.66
CA TYR A 17 7.99 -3.73 -3.31
C TYR A 17 7.03 -4.50 -4.22
N SER A 18 7.53 -5.41 -5.05
CA SER A 18 6.67 -6.25 -5.92
C SER A 18 5.75 -7.16 -5.10
N ALA A 19 6.24 -7.76 -4.01
CA ALA A 19 5.41 -8.54 -3.09
C ALA A 19 4.30 -7.68 -2.49
N TRP A 20 4.62 -6.48 -1.99
CA TRP A 20 3.64 -5.53 -1.48
C TRP A 20 2.60 -5.12 -2.54
N LYS A 21 3.01 -4.87 -3.79
CA LYS A 21 2.10 -4.56 -4.90
C LYS A 21 1.16 -5.72 -5.23
N LYS A 22 1.65 -6.95 -5.18
CA LYS A 22 0.84 -8.15 -5.38
C LYS A 22 -0.17 -8.30 -4.23
N GLU A 23 0.27 -8.20 -2.98
CA GLU A 23 -0.61 -8.26 -1.81
C GLU A 23 -1.67 -7.15 -1.81
N GLN A 24 -1.30 -5.92 -2.22
CA GLN A 24 -2.24 -4.82 -2.47
C GLN A 24 -3.34 -5.22 -3.47
N TYR A 25 -2.99 -5.90 -4.56
CA TYR A 25 -3.98 -6.35 -5.53
C TYR A 25 -4.91 -7.41 -4.94
N GLU A 26 -4.36 -8.41 -4.24
CA GLU A 26 -5.11 -9.51 -3.64
C GLU A 26 -6.04 -9.04 -2.50
N ILE A 27 -5.60 -8.13 -1.64
CA ILE A 27 -6.45 -7.60 -0.57
C ILE A 27 -7.60 -6.76 -1.14
N ASN A 28 -7.33 -5.98 -2.20
CA ASN A 28 -8.35 -5.19 -2.88
C ASN A 28 -9.36 -6.05 -3.64
N SER A 29 -8.92 -7.13 -4.31
CA SER A 29 -9.83 -8.07 -4.97
C SER A 29 -10.71 -8.78 -3.94
N THR A 30 -10.12 -9.21 -2.82
CA THR A 30 -10.81 -9.88 -1.71
C THR A 30 -11.86 -8.97 -1.06
N PHE A 31 -11.54 -7.69 -0.85
CA PHE A 31 -12.52 -6.73 -0.35
C PHE A 31 -13.68 -6.53 -1.33
N LYS A 32 -13.41 -6.43 -2.64
CA LYS A 32 -14.48 -6.29 -3.65
C LYS A 32 -15.43 -7.49 -3.66
N GLU A 33 -14.89 -8.70 -3.50
CA GLU A 33 -15.70 -9.91 -3.38
C GLU A 33 -16.56 -9.89 -2.12
N LEU A 34 -15.96 -9.60 -0.96
CA LEU A 34 -16.70 -9.46 0.29
C LEU A 34 -17.79 -8.38 0.19
N ALA A 35 -17.46 -7.23 -0.38
CA ALA A 35 -18.39 -6.12 -0.53
C ALA A 35 -19.59 -6.51 -1.40
N LYS A 36 -19.38 -7.32 -2.44
CA LYS A 36 -20.47 -7.88 -3.25
C LYS A 36 -21.31 -8.89 -2.46
N GLU A 37 -20.69 -9.81 -1.74
CA GLU A 37 -21.37 -10.86 -0.97
C GLU A 37 -22.20 -10.30 0.19
N CYS A 38 -21.66 -9.31 0.90
CA CYS A 38 -22.31 -8.67 2.03
C CYS A 38 -23.14 -7.45 1.63
N GLU A 39 -23.16 -7.08 0.35
CA GLU A 39 -23.75 -5.85 -0.21
C GLU A 39 -23.35 -4.60 0.60
N ILE A 40 -22.03 -4.38 0.70
CA ILE A 40 -21.39 -3.17 1.18
C ILE A 40 -21.34 -2.16 0.02
N GLU A 41 -21.81 -0.94 0.24
CA GLU A 41 -21.91 0.10 -0.80
C GLU A 41 -20.58 0.83 -1.03
N THR A 42 -19.83 1.11 0.04
CA THR A 42 -18.56 1.83 -0.08
C THR A 42 -17.50 1.05 -0.86
N LYS A 43 -16.60 1.80 -1.49
CA LYS A 43 -15.41 1.29 -2.18
C LYS A 43 -14.13 1.52 -1.37
N GLU A 44 -14.24 2.23 -0.25
CA GLU A 44 -13.12 2.67 0.56
C GLU A 44 -13.07 1.89 1.87
N TYR A 45 -11.88 1.36 2.17
CA TYR A 45 -11.65 0.55 3.37
C TYR A 45 -10.20 0.66 3.84
N TYR A 46 -9.99 0.26 5.09
CA TYR A 46 -8.66 0.12 5.66
C TYR A 46 -8.20 -1.33 5.45
N PRO A 47 -7.05 -1.55 4.80
CA PRO A 47 -6.55 -2.88 4.45
C PRO A 47 -5.87 -3.57 5.65
N VAL A 48 -6.66 -3.86 6.68
CA VAL A 48 -6.25 -4.62 7.88
C VAL A 48 -6.85 -6.02 7.82
N VAL A 49 -6.06 -7.06 8.09
CA VAL A 49 -6.52 -8.47 7.87
C VAL A 49 -7.22 -9.08 9.09
N ASP A 50 -7.11 -8.45 10.26
CA ASP A 50 -7.61 -9.01 11.53
C ASP A 50 -9.03 -8.54 11.91
N ARG A 51 -9.60 -7.62 11.12
CA ARG A 51 -10.96 -7.06 11.27
C ARG A 51 -11.38 -6.31 10.01
N LEU A 52 -12.67 -6.18 9.78
CA LEU A 52 -13.18 -5.30 8.73
C LEU A 52 -13.26 -3.85 9.23
N TRP A 53 -12.77 -2.92 8.43
CA TRP A 53 -12.92 -1.49 8.66
C TRP A 53 -13.09 -0.76 7.34
N ILE A 54 -14.24 -0.10 7.16
CA ILE A 54 -14.59 0.61 5.93
C ILE A 54 -14.71 2.12 6.16
N VAL A 55 -14.80 2.91 5.10
CA VAL A 55 -15.30 4.30 5.15
C VAL A 55 -16.78 4.25 4.75
N PRO A 56 -17.72 4.15 5.72
CA PRO A 56 -19.07 3.71 5.42
C PRO A 56 -19.91 4.85 4.82
N THR A 57 -20.72 4.52 3.81
CA THR A 57 -21.78 5.42 3.34
C THR A 57 -22.92 5.50 4.37
N LYS A 58 -23.95 6.31 4.09
CA LYS A 58 -25.17 6.33 4.91
C LYS A 58 -25.87 4.97 4.93
N LYS A 59 -25.96 4.29 3.78
CA LYS A 59 -26.62 2.98 3.69
C LYS A 59 -25.84 1.90 4.43
N ASP A 60 -24.50 1.93 4.34
CA ASP A 60 -23.66 1.00 5.11
C ASP A 60 -23.89 1.15 6.61
N ARG A 61 -23.99 2.39 7.11
CA ARG A 61 -24.25 2.64 8.54
C ARG A 61 -25.60 2.08 8.97
N GLU A 62 -26.64 2.29 8.17
CA GLU A 62 -27.98 1.81 8.48
C GLU A 62 -28.04 0.27 8.48
N LYS A 63 -27.44 -0.35 7.48
CA LYS A 63 -27.41 -1.82 7.31
C LYS A 63 -26.59 -2.51 8.41
N PHE A 64 -25.41 -1.98 8.72
CA PHE A 64 -24.43 -2.63 9.61
C PHE A 64 -24.35 -1.99 11.00
N LYS A 65 -25.34 -1.18 11.41
CA LYS A 65 -25.35 -0.45 12.70
C LYS A 65 -25.06 -1.33 13.92
N ASP A 66 -25.52 -2.59 13.90
CA ASP A 66 -25.38 -3.53 15.01
C ASP A 66 -24.07 -4.32 14.93
N GLU A 67 -23.39 -4.31 13.77
CA GLU A 67 -22.09 -4.93 13.56
C GLU A 67 -20.93 -3.96 13.79
N MET A 68 -21.12 -2.67 13.52
CA MET A 68 -20.12 -1.62 13.72
C MET A 68 -19.92 -1.25 15.20
N LYS A 69 -18.71 -0.79 15.53
CA LYS A 69 -18.41 -0.21 16.84
C LYS A 69 -19.02 1.18 16.95
N LYS A 70 -19.56 1.52 18.12
CA LYS A 70 -20.05 2.88 18.41
C LYS A 70 -18.92 3.89 18.63
N SER A 71 -17.75 3.41 19.04
CA SER A 71 -16.60 4.24 19.41
C SER A 71 -15.71 4.63 18.23
N CYS A 72 -15.80 3.92 17.11
CA CYS A 72 -14.97 4.15 15.94
C CYS A 72 -15.79 3.88 14.69
N ASP A 73 -15.91 4.90 13.85
CA ASP A 73 -16.77 4.87 12.70
C ASP A 73 -16.24 3.94 11.61
N GLY A 74 -17.14 3.14 11.02
CA GLY A 74 -16.81 2.16 9.98
C GLY A 74 -16.05 0.93 10.46
N GLU A 75 -15.58 0.90 11.71
CA GLU A 75 -14.87 -0.24 12.27
C GLU A 75 -15.86 -1.30 12.76
N PHE A 76 -15.77 -2.52 12.24
CA PHE A 76 -16.65 -3.62 12.65
C PHE A 76 -16.17 -4.25 13.96
N LYS A 77 -17.11 -4.75 14.79
CA LYS A 77 -16.78 -5.60 15.94
C LYS A 77 -16.11 -6.86 15.43
N LYS A 78 -15.02 -7.31 16.07
CA LYS A 78 -14.33 -8.57 15.70
C LYS A 78 -15.27 -9.80 15.77
N SER A 79 -16.30 -9.73 16.60
CA SER A 79 -17.30 -10.80 16.74
C SER A 79 -18.40 -10.78 15.67
N SER A 80 -18.50 -9.72 14.86
CA SER A 80 -19.55 -9.55 13.85
C SER A 80 -19.41 -10.56 12.72
N ALA A 81 -20.53 -10.91 12.07
CA ALA A 81 -20.53 -11.89 10.99
C ALA A 81 -19.71 -11.40 9.80
N THR A 82 -19.89 -10.13 9.42
CA THR A 82 -19.19 -9.49 8.29
C THR A 82 -17.68 -9.41 8.55
N SER A 83 -17.27 -9.06 9.78
CA SER A 83 -15.84 -9.03 10.16
C SER A 83 -15.21 -10.42 10.18
N LYS A 84 -15.93 -11.45 10.66
CA LYS A 84 -15.46 -12.83 10.61
C LYS A 84 -15.33 -13.36 9.18
N ALA A 85 -16.26 -13.02 8.30
CA ALA A 85 -16.21 -13.39 6.88
C ALA A 85 -14.98 -12.77 6.19
N TRP A 86 -14.69 -11.50 6.46
CA TRP A 86 -13.46 -10.85 6.01
C TRP A 86 -12.20 -11.60 6.48
N VAL A 87 -12.07 -11.82 7.79
CA VAL A 87 -10.90 -12.49 8.38
C VAL A 87 -10.74 -13.92 7.84
N ALA A 88 -11.84 -14.63 7.61
CA ALA A 88 -11.81 -15.96 7.00
C ALA A 88 -11.26 -15.91 5.57
N LYS A 89 -11.75 -15.01 4.72
CA LYS A 89 -11.25 -14.84 3.35
C LYS A 89 -9.77 -14.49 3.31
N CYS A 90 -9.31 -13.57 4.17
CA CYS A 90 -7.89 -13.24 4.26
C CYS A 90 -7.04 -14.46 4.63
N LYS A 91 -7.50 -15.28 5.60
CA LYS A 91 -6.80 -16.50 5.99
C LYS A 91 -6.79 -17.57 4.90
N GLU A 92 -7.91 -17.79 4.23
CA GLU A 92 -8.03 -18.74 3.11
C GLU A 92 -7.08 -18.40 1.96
N ARG A 93 -6.77 -17.11 1.78
CA ARG A 93 -5.89 -16.60 0.73
C ARG A 93 -4.45 -16.33 1.18
N ASP A 94 -4.11 -16.66 2.43
CA ASP A 94 -2.81 -16.34 3.06
C ASP A 94 -2.42 -14.85 2.92
N ILE A 95 -3.41 -13.95 2.98
CA ILE A 95 -3.19 -12.50 2.92
C ILE A 95 -2.68 -12.02 4.27
N LYS A 96 -1.51 -11.38 4.26
CA LYS A 96 -0.83 -10.85 5.45
C LYS A 96 -1.05 -9.35 5.58
N ASP A 97 -0.68 -8.82 6.75
CA ASP A 97 -0.71 -7.38 6.99
C ASP A 97 0.22 -6.66 6.01
N LEU A 98 -0.35 -5.64 5.38
CA LEU A 98 0.22 -4.99 4.23
C LEU A 98 1.24 -3.92 4.66
N CYS A 99 2.52 -4.26 4.59
CA CYS A 99 3.60 -3.32 4.92
C CYS A 99 4.31 -2.88 3.64
N ARG A 100 4.18 -1.59 3.28
CA ARG A 100 4.98 -1.02 2.19
C ARG A 100 6.45 -0.96 2.64
N PRO A 101 7.42 -1.41 1.83
CA PRO A 101 8.82 -1.22 2.16
C PRO A 101 9.14 0.27 2.25
N HIS A 102 9.68 0.69 3.38
CA HIS A 102 10.10 2.07 3.62
C HIS A 102 11.54 2.27 3.16
N LEU A 103 11.74 3.22 2.25
CA LEU A 103 13.05 3.50 1.67
C LEU A 103 14.00 4.16 2.68
N MET A 104 13.47 4.87 3.69
CA MET A 104 14.27 5.54 4.72
C MET A 104 15.31 4.62 5.40
N PHE A 105 15.07 3.31 5.44
CA PHE A 105 16.03 2.35 6.00
C PHE A 105 17.29 2.14 5.14
N PHE A 106 17.39 2.79 3.99
CA PHE A 106 18.54 2.75 3.08
C PHE A 106 19.26 4.10 2.94
N PHE A 107 18.81 5.13 3.68
CA PHE A 107 19.37 6.48 3.61
C PHE A 107 19.80 6.98 4.98
N SER A 108 20.92 7.70 5.04
CA SER A 108 21.34 8.43 6.24
C SER A 108 20.45 9.68 6.40
N ASN A 109 19.33 9.53 7.10
CA ASN A 109 18.43 10.65 7.35
C ASN A 109 17.84 10.58 8.76
N THR A 110 17.88 11.70 9.47
CA THR A 110 17.33 11.86 10.84
C THR A 110 16.15 12.83 10.89
N GLY A 111 15.60 13.22 9.73
CA GLY A 111 14.50 14.18 9.61
C GLY A 111 13.33 13.69 8.77
N ARG A 112 12.35 14.59 8.57
CA ARG A 112 11.19 14.30 7.72
C ARG A 112 11.64 14.02 6.28
N CYS A 113 11.25 12.87 5.76
CA CYS A 113 11.46 12.50 4.36
C CYS A 113 10.15 12.18 3.63
N TYR A 114 10.24 12.26 2.30
CA TYR A 114 9.22 11.81 1.36
C TYR A 114 9.86 10.79 0.42
N GLU A 115 9.15 9.69 0.17
CA GLU A 115 9.67 8.57 -0.61
C GLU A 115 8.63 8.01 -1.57
N SER A 116 9.04 7.75 -2.80
CA SER A 116 8.23 7.06 -3.79
C SER A 116 9.02 5.91 -4.42
N MET A 117 8.32 4.86 -4.83
CA MET A 117 8.87 3.80 -5.64
C MET A 117 7.79 3.33 -6.62
N SER A 118 8.17 3.11 -7.87
CA SER A 118 7.29 2.63 -8.93
C SER A 118 8.05 1.67 -9.83
N GLU A 119 7.34 0.67 -10.33
CA GLU A 119 7.84 -0.21 -11.39
C GLU A 119 7.26 0.28 -12.72
N VAL A 120 8.12 0.47 -13.71
CA VAL A 120 7.76 0.92 -15.05
C VAL A 120 8.53 0.08 -16.06
N ASN A 121 7.79 -0.67 -16.89
CA ASN A 121 8.36 -1.59 -17.89
C ASN A 121 9.46 -2.52 -17.32
N GLY A 122 9.25 -3.06 -16.12
CA GLY A 122 10.21 -3.93 -15.42
C GLY A 122 11.41 -3.22 -14.80
N THR A 123 11.48 -1.89 -14.86
CA THR A 123 12.49 -1.07 -14.19
C THR A 123 11.91 -0.42 -12.95
N PHE A 124 12.61 -0.51 -11.83
CA PHE A 124 12.20 0.14 -10.60
C PHE A 124 12.83 1.53 -10.50
N TYR A 125 11.98 2.52 -10.33
CA TYR A 125 12.37 3.90 -10.08
C TYR A 125 11.99 4.31 -8.67
N ALA A 126 12.87 5.04 -8.00
CA ALA A 126 12.60 5.57 -6.67
C ALA A 126 12.94 7.06 -6.58
N THR A 127 12.21 7.77 -5.72
CA THR A 127 12.59 9.12 -5.30
C THR A 127 12.71 9.18 -3.79
N TYR A 128 13.69 9.94 -3.32
CA TYR A 128 13.86 10.23 -1.90
C TYR A 128 14.11 11.72 -1.73
N GLU A 129 13.35 12.35 -0.85
CA GLU A 129 13.42 13.76 -0.56
C GLU A 129 13.50 13.98 0.95
N SER A 130 14.47 14.78 1.39
CA SER A 130 14.59 15.24 2.78
C SER A 130 14.96 16.71 2.81
N LYS A 131 14.64 17.39 3.93
CA LYS A 131 15.13 18.75 4.20
C LYS A 131 16.58 18.77 4.67
N CYS A 132 17.05 17.66 5.22
CA CYS A 132 18.44 17.47 5.62
C CYS A 132 19.24 16.85 4.49
N ASP A 133 20.56 16.94 4.58
CA ASP A 133 21.45 16.15 3.73
C ASP A 133 21.28 14.67 4.06
N PHE A 134 21.41 13.84 3.03
CA PHE A 134 21.29 12.39 3.14
C PHE A 134 22.14 11.70 2.08
N GLU A 135 22.59 10.50 2.41
CA GLU A 135 23.35 9.62 1.52
C GLU A 135 22.64 8.28 1.45
N CYS A 136 22.70 7.63 0.28
CA CYS A 136 22.26 6.24 0.17
C CYS A 136 23.44 5.34 0.49
N PHE A 137 23.24 4.39 1.42
CA PHE A 137 24.27 3.40 1.77
C PHE A 137 23.97 2.02 1.19
N ASN A 138 22.97 1.90 0.31
CA ASN A 138 22.59 0.66 -0.34
C ASN A 138 22.93 0.70 -1.83
N ASP A 139 23.83 -0.19 -2.27
CA ASP A 139 24.32 -0.28 -3.64
C ASP A 139 23.26 -0.65 -4.68
N ALA A 140 22.08 -1.12 -4.24
CA ALA A 140 20.94 -1.35 -5.12
C ALA A 140 20.39 -0.04 -5.73
N PHE A 141 20.67 1.13 -5.14
CA PHE A 141 20.17 2.42 -5.61
C PHE A 141 21.23 3.15 -6.43
N LYS A 142 20.98 3.29 -7.73
CA LYS A 142 21.83 4.04 -8.65
C LYS A 142 21.22 5.40 -8.91
N GLU A 143 21.85 6.47 -8.42
CA GLU A 143 21.38 7.84 -8.60
C GLU A 143 21.33 8.20 -10.10
N ILE A 144 20.22 8.80 -10.52
CA ILE A 144 19.98 9.27 -11.89
C ILE A 144 19.55 10.73 -11.90
N LYS A 145 19.62 11.38 -13.06
CA LYS A 145 19.10 12.74 -13.21
C LYS A 145 17.57 12.73 -13.18
N ALA A 146 17.00 13.82 -12.66
CA ALA A 146 15.55 14.03 -12.69
C ALA A 146 14.98 13.90 -14.12
N SER A 147 15.70 14.42 -15.12
CA SER A 147 15.30 14.33 -16.53
C SER A 147 15.20 12.89 -17.05
N GLU A 148 16.06 11.99 -16.58
CA GLU A 148 16.04 10.58 -16.97
C GLU A 148 14.85 9.86 -16.33
N TYR A 149 14.57 10.17 -15.06
CA TYR A 149 13.40 9.66 -14.35
C TYR A 149 12.09 10.06 -15.04
N TYR A 150 11.87 11.36 -15.30
CA TYR A 150 10.62 11.83 -15.88
C TYR A 150 10.43 11.33 -17.31
N LYS A 151 11.50 11.34 -18.12
CA LYS A 151 11.45 10.77 -19.47
C LYS A 151 11.01 9.30 -19.45
N ALA A 152 11.55 8.49 -18.55
CA ALA A 152 11.17 7.08 -18.44
C ALA A 152 9.68 6.89 -18.06
N LEU A 153 9.12 7.78 -17.23
CA LEU A 153 7.70 7.75 -16.90
C LEU A 153 6.81 8.17 -18.07
N GLU A 154 7.19 9.23 -18.79
CA GLU A 154 6.48 9.72 -19.98
C GLU A 154 6.47 8.67 -21.09
N ASP A 155 7.63 8.09 -21.41
CA ASP A 155 7.80 7.06 -22.44
C ASP A 155 6.94 5.81 -22.15
N ALA A 156 6.60 5.57 -20.88
CA ALA A 156 5.76 4.47 -20.44
C ALA A 156 4.28 4.83 -20.25
N GLY A 157 3.88 6.09 -20.49
CA GLY A 157 2.51 6.57 -20.24
C GLY A 157 2.10 6.50 -18.76
N ALA A 158 3.06 6.59 -17.84
CA ALA A 158 2.86 6.50 -16.39
C ALA A 158 2.74 7.89 -15.71
N MET A 159 2.57 8.96 -16.49
CA MET A 159 2.41 10.34 -16.06
C MET A 159 1.05 10.90 -16.47
#